data_AF-A0A319CZI3-F1
#
_entry.id   AF-A0A319CZI3-F1
#
_cell.length_a   1.000
_cell.length_b   1.000
_cell.length_c   1.000
_cell.angle_alpha   90.00
_cell.angle_beta   90.00
_cell.angle_gamma   90.00
#
_symmetry.space_group_name_H-M   'P 1'
#
loop_
_entity.id
_entity.type
_entity.pdbx_description
1 polymer ?
#
loop_
_entity_poly.entity_id
_entity_poly.type
_entity_poly.pdbx_seq_one_letter_code
_entity_poly.pdbx_strand_id
1 'polypeptide(L)'
;MSAQNSAGIQTLLDAEREAQKIVQQAREYRTKRIRDAKSEAQKEIEEYRKQKEDEFKKFEAEHSSGYKKAEEDASKEAEVKVQEIKVAGNEKGSKVVEDLIHALVDVKPEASEKIVSKA
;
A
#
# COMPACT_ATOMS: atom_id res chain seq x y z
N MET A 1 -73.35 -27.83 42.89
CA MET A 1 -72.04 -27.35 43.41
C MET A 1 -70.88 -27.89 42.55
N SER A 2 -70.94 -27.79 41.21
CA SER A 2 -69.89 -28.30 40.29
C SER A 2 -69.45 -27.27 39.23
N ALA A 3 -70.33 -26.34 38.85
CA ALA A 3 -70.04 -25.30 37.86
C ALA A 3 -69.05 -24.22 38.34
N GLN A 4 -68.95 -23.97 39.64
CA GLN A 4 -67.98 -23.02 40.20
C GLN A 4 -66.54 -23.54 40.15
N ASN A 5 -66.34 -24.87 40.19
CA ASN A 5 -65.01 -25.48 40.08
C ASN A 5 -64.49 -25.44 38.63
N SER A 6 -65.35 -25.59 37.63
CA SER A 6 -64.92 -25.54 36.22
C SER A 6 -64.57 -24.12 35.77
N ALA A 7 -65.30 -23.10 36.23
CA ALA A 7 -65.02 -21.71 35.86
C ALA A 7 -63.66 -21.21 36.40
N GLY A 8 -63.33 -21.52 37.67
CA GLY A 8 -62.05 -21.13 38.25
C GLY A 8 -60.84 -21.81 37.60
N ILE A 9 -60.98 -23.10 37.22
CA ILE A 9 -59.94 -23.84 36.49
C ILE A 9 -59.70 -23.22 35.12
N GLN A 10 -60.77 -22.81 34.40
CA GLN A 10 -60.63 -22.18 33.09
C GLN A 10 -59.83 -20.87 33.18
N THR A 11 -60.10 -20.04 34.18
CA THR A 11 -59.37 -18.78 34.40
C THR A 11 -57.90 -19.02 34.70
N LEU A 12 -57.56 -20.06 35.47
CA LEU A 12 -56.18 -20.44 35.74
C LEU A 12 -55.45 -20.94 34.49
N LEU A 13 -56.12 -21.72 33.65
CA LEU A 13 -55.56 -22.20 32.37
C LEU A 13 -55.31 -21.04 31.38
N ASP A 14 -56.20 -20.06 31.33
CA ASP A 14 -56.02 -18.89 30.48
C ASP A 14 -54.89 -17.99 31.00
N ALA A 15 -54.79 -17.80 32.32
CA ALA A 15 -53.66 -17.11 32.94
C ALA A 15 -52.32 -17.82 32.70
N GLU A 16 -52.30 -19.16 32.72
CA GLU A 16 -51.11 -19.96 32.39
C GLU A 16 -50.68 -19.74 30.93
N ARG A 17 -51.63 -19.73 29.99
CA ARG A 17 -51.35 -19.45 28.57
C ARG A 17 -50.83 -18.04 28.34
N GLU A 18 -51.38 -17.03 29.03
CA GLU A 18 -50.88 -15.66 28.96
C GLU A 18 -49.46 -15.56 29.53
N ALA A 19 -49.21 -16.15 30.69
CA ALA A 19 -47.87 -16.18 31.28
C ALA A 19 -46.85 -16.85 30.34
N GLN A 20 -47.22 -17.99 29.74
CA GLN A 20 -46.37 -18.66 28.75
C GLN A 20 -46.09 -17.78 27.52
N LYS A 21 -47.10 -17.09 26.99
CA LYS A 21 -46.92 -16.13 25.88
C LYS A 21 -45.97 -15.01 26.23
N ILE A 22 -46.10 -14.41 27.41
CA ILE A 22 -45.22 -13.33 27.89
C ILE A 22 -43.77 -13.82 27.95
N VAL A 23 -43.53 -15.01 28.51
CA VAL A 23 -42.19 -15.61 28.59
C VAL A 23 -41.62 -15.91 27.21
N GLN A 24 -42.44 -16.45 26.30
CA GLN A 24 -42.03 -16.74 24.92
C GLN A 24 -41.61 -15.46 24.19
N GLN A 25 -42.44 -14.41 24.26
CA GLN A 25 -42.13 -13.10 23.66
C GLN A 25 -40.86 -12.49 24.24
N ALA A 26 -40.64 -12.59 25.54
CA ALA A 26 -39.41 -12.11 26.18
C ALA A 26 -38.16 -12.85 25.66
N ARG A 27 -38.25 -14.18 25.47
CA ARG A 27 -37.16 -15.00 24.90
C ARG A 27 -36.88 -14.66 23.44
N GLU A 28 -37.91 -14.45 22.64
CA GLU A 28 -37.79 -14.02 21.24
C GLU A 28 -37.18 -12.63 21.14
N TYR A 29 -37.65 -11.67 21.96
CA TYR A 29 -37.09 -10.32 22.03
C TYR A 29 -35.60 -10.33 22.39
N ARG A 30 -35.21 -11.13 23.39
CA ARG A 30 -33.79 -11.30 23.76
C ARG A 30 -32.97 -11.85 22.60
N THR A 31 -33.45 -12.90 21.94
CA THR A 31 -32.76 -13.51 20.80
C THR A 31 -32.62 -12.52 19.64
N LYS A 32 -33.67 -11.74 19.36
CA LYS A 32 -33.67 -10.69 18.34
C LYS A 32 -32.65 -9.60 18.67
N ARG A 33 -32.66 -9.06 19.89
CA ARG A 33 -31.66 -8.08 20.39
C ARG A 33 -30.22 -8.57 20.20
N ILE A 34 -29.95 -9.84 20.51
CA ILE A 34 -28.60 -10.41 20.34
C ILE A 34 -28.20 -10.48 18.85
N ARG A 35 -29.14 -10.88 17.97
CA ARG A 35 -28.90 -10.94 16.53
C ARG A 35 -28.69 -9.53 15.95
N ASP A 36 -29.53 -8.58 16.34
CA ASP A 36 -29.45 -7.19 15.88
C ASP A 36 -28.11 -6.57 16.30
N ALA A 37 -27.69 -6.73 17.56
CA ALA A 37 -26.39 -6.25 18.04
C ALA A 37 -25.20 -6.86 17.28
N LYS A 38 -25.27 -8.16 16.91
CA LYS A 38 -24.25 -8.78 16.07
C LYS A 38 -24.24 -8.21 14.66
N SER A 39 -25.41 -7.98 14.07
CA SER A 39 -25.50 -7.41 12.73
C SER A 39 -25.03 -5.96 12.69
N GLU A 40 -25.34 -5.16 13.70
CA GLU A 40 -24.88 -3.78 13.84
C GLU A 40 -23.36 -3.72 13.98
N ALA A 41 -22.78 -4.54 14.87
CA ALA A 41 -21.32 -4.62 15.02
C ALA A 41 -20.62 -5.06 13.71
N GLN A 42 -21.19 -6.01 12.97
CA GLN A 42 -20.65 -6.42 11.67
C GLN A 42 -20.70 -5.29 10.64
N LYS A 43 -21.80 -4.53 10.58
CA LYS A 43 -21.91 -3.35 9.70
C LYS A 43 -20.87 -2.29 10.05
N GLU A 44 -20.68 -2.00 11.33
CA GLU A 44 -19.70 -1.01 11.78
C GLU A 44 -18.26 -1.45 11.45
N ILE A 45 -17.95 -2.74 11.58
CA ILE A 45 -16.66 -3.30 11.16
C ILE A 45 -16.47 -3.18 9.65
N GLU A 46 -17.50 -3.48 8.84
CA GLU A 46 -17.43 -3.36 7.39
C GLU A 46 -17.26 -1.91 6.93
N GLU A 47 -17.97 -0.97 7.56
CA GLU A 47 -17.81 0.46 7.32
C GLU A 47 -16.40 0.94 7.67
N TYR A 48 -15.89 0.56 8.84
CA TYR A 48 -14.52 0.88 9.24
C TYR A 48 -13.49 0.30 8.26
N ARG A 49 -13.68 -0.95 7.84
CA ARG A 49 -12.80 -1.60 6.85
C ARG A 49 -12.83 -0.86 5.52
N LYS A 50 -14.00 -0.49 5.02
CA LYS A 50 -14.14 0.31 3.78
C LYS A 50 -13.45 1.66 3.90
N GLN A 51 -13.65 2.37 5.01
CA GLN A 51 -12.99 3.65 5.25
C GLN A 51 -11.46 3.51 5.22
N LYS A 52 -10.91 2.49 5.88
CA LYS A 52 -9.47 2.22 5.88
C LYS A 52 -8.95 1.80 4.51
N GLU A 53 -9.72 1.04 3.76
CA GLU A 53 -9.34 0.62 2.41
C GLU A 53 -9.36 1.80 1.42
N ASP A 54 -10.32 2.73 1.58
CA ASP A 54 -10.37 3.97 0.80
C ASP A 54 -9.23 4.94 1.17
N GLU A 55 -8.92 5.07 2.47
CA GLU A 55 -7.73 5.79 2.94
C GLU A 55 -6.45 5.19 2.36
N PHE A 56 -6.33 3.86 2.39
CA PHE A 56 -5.17 3.15 1.84
C PHE A 56 -5.04 3.37 0.33
N LYS A 57 -6.14 3.24 -0.44
CA LYS A 57 -6.13 3.50 -1.88
C LYS A 57 -5.77 4.95 -2.22
N LYS A 58 -6.25 5.93 -1.44
CA LYS A 58 -5.86 7.33 -1.61
C LYS A 58 -4.37 7.50 -1.33
N PHE A 59 -3.88 6.94 -0.24
CA PHE A 59 -2.46 6.98 0.11
C PHE A 59 -1.60 6.33 -0.97
N GLU A 60 -2.01 5.18 -1.49
CA GLU A 60 -1.35 4.47 -2.58
C GLU A 60 -1.37 5.29 -3.88
N ALA A 61 -2.49 5.93 -4.23
CA ALA A 61 -2.58 6.80 -5.41
C ALA A 61 -1.67 8.04 -5.28
N GLU A 62 -1.64 8.66 -4.09
CA GLU A 62 -0.78 9.82 -3.82
C GLU A 62 0.70 9.43 -3.83
N HIS A 63 1.08 8.31 -3.21
CA HIS A 63 2.48 7.87 -3.13
C HIS A 63 2.97 7.20 -4.41
N SER A 64 2.10 6.49 -5.16
CA SER A 64 2.45 5.96 -6.49
C SER A 64 2.76 7.08 -7.48
N SER A 65 2.12 8.26 -7.33
CA SER A 65 2.43 9.45 -8.13
C SER A 65 3.79 10.07 -7.78
N GLY A 66 4.29 9.84 -6.55
CA GLY A 66 5.59 10.33 -6.10
C GLY A 66 6.75 9.73 -6.91
N TYR A 67 6.65 8.45 -7.27
CA TYR A 67 7.68 7.78 -8.09
C TYR A 67 7.80 8.40 -9.48
N LYS A 68 6.69 8.73 -10.13
CA LYS A 68 6.73 9.35 -11.46
C LYS A 68 7.37 10.73 -11.43
N LYS A 69 7.07 11.55 -10.43
CA LYS A 69 7.71 12.87 -10.27
C LYS A 69 9.21 12.74 -10.01
N ALA A 70 9.60 11.84 -9.11
CA ALA A 70 11.01 11.58 -8.83
C ALA A 70 11.76 11.04 -10.06
N GLU A 71 11.13 10.18 -10.86
CA GLU A 71 11.67 9.65 -12.11
C GLU A 71 11.79 10.73 -13.19
N GLU A 72 10.77 11.57 -13.37
CA GLU A 72 10.81 12.70 -14.30
C GLU A 72 11.89 13.72 -13.93
N ASP A 73 12.02 14.07 -12.64
CA ASP A 73 13.03 15.01 -12.17
C ASP A 73 14.44 14.43 -12.31
N ALA A 74 14.63 13.15 -11.97
CA ALA A 74 15.90 12.45 -12.19
C ALA A 74 16.26 12.35 -13.69
N SER A 75 15.28 12.12 -14.56
CA SER A 75 15.48 12.08 -16.01
C SER A 75 15.90 13.44 -16.55
N LYS A 76 15.26 14.53 -16.12
CA LYS A 76 15.65 15.90 -16.50
C LYS A 76 17.07 16.23 -16.05
N GLU A 77 17.41 15.90 -14.81
CA GLU A 77 18.77 16.14 -14.29
C GLU A 77 19.82 15.30 -15.05
N ALA A 78 19.50 14.06 -15.38
CA ALA A 78 20.36 13.20 -16.19
C ALA A 78 20.56 13.76 -17.61
N GLU A 79 19.50 14.24 -18.25
CA GLU A 79 19.58 14.87 -19.58
C GLU A 79 20.49 16.11 -19.57
N VAL A 80 20.36 16.97 -18.54
CA VAL A 80 21.24 18.15 -18.38
C VAL A 80 22.69 17.71 -18.23
N LYS A 81 22.99 16.74 -17.34
CA LYS A 81 24.35 16.23 -17.16
C LYS A 81 24.92 15.60 -18.43
N VAL A 82 24.10 14.87 -19.19
CA VAL A 82 24.52 14.29 -20.48
C VAL A 82 24.85 15.39 -21.49
N GLN A 83 24.07 16.48 -21.53
CA GLN A 83 24.39 17.62 -22.40
C GLN A 83 25.71 18.30 -21.98
N GLU A 84 25.92 18.51 -20.67
CA GLU A 84 27.18 19.06 -20.15
C GLU A 84 28.38 18.18 -20.51
N ILE A 85 28.26 16.86 -20.35
CA ILE A 85 29.32 15.90 -20.72
C ILE A 85 29.60 15.96 -22.23
N LYS A 86 28.56 16.06 -23.07
CA LYS A 86 28.74 16.19 -24.53
C LYS A 86 29.47 17.48 -24.90
N VAL A 87 29.12 18.60 -24.28
CA VAL A 87 29.79 19.89 -24.51
C VAL A 87 31.25 19.81 -24.08
N ALA A 88 31.52 19.34 -22.86
CA ALA A 88 32.88 19.18 -22.34
C ALA A 88 33.71 18.20 -23.19
N GLY A 89 33.08 17.13 -23.68
CA GLY A 89 33.69 16.15 -24.58
C GLY A 89 34.04 16.74 -25.94
N ASN A 90 33.19 17.59 -26.51
CA ASN A 90 33.47 18.28 -27.77
C ASN A 90 34.58 19.33 -27.62
N GLU A 91 34.60 20.07 -26.51
CA GLU A 91 35.62 21.09 -26.24
C GLU A 91 37.02 20.50 -26.03
N LYS A 92 37.10 19.39 -25.28
CA LYS A 92 38.38 18.75 -24.93
C LYS A 92 38.78 17.64 -25.90
N GLY A 93 37.83 17.11 -26.66
CA GLY A 93 38.02 15.97 -27.56
C GLY A 93 39.08 16.22 -28.63
N SER A 94 39.05 17.39 -29.28
CA SER A 94 40.06 17.75 -30.30
C SER A 94 41.47 17.76 -29.73
N LYS A 95 41.66 18.30 -28.51
CA LYS A 95 42.96 18.32 -27.83
C LYS A 95 43.46 16.92 -27.49
N VAL A 96 42.59 16.07 -26.96
CA VAL A 96 42.95 14.67 -26.64
C VAL A 96 43.31 13.89 -27.89
N VAL A 97 42.63 14.11 -29.01
CA VAL A 97 42.96 13.48 -30.30
C VAL A 97 44.33 13.95 -30.79
N GLU A 98 44.61 15.25 -30.73
CA GLU A 98 45.94 15.81 -31.08
C GLU A 98 47.05 15.25 -30.19
N ASP A 99 46.84 15.20 -28.87
CA ASP A 99 47.79 14.65 -27.90
C ASP A 99 48.07 13.16 -28.16
N LEU A 100 47.03 12.37 -28.47
CA LEU A 100 47.18 10.95 -28.82
C LEU A 100 47.95 10.75 -30.13
N ILE A 101 47.67 11.58 -31.15
CA ILE A 101 48.42 11.54 -32.42
C ILE A 101 49.87 11.92 -32.17
N HIS A 102 50.12 12.97 -31.38
CA HIS A 102 51.47 13.40 -31.06
C HIS A 102 52.23 12.31 -30.31
N ALA A 103 51.63 11.67 -29.29
CA ALA A 103 52.25 10.58 -28.56
C ALA A 103 52.56 9.34 -29.42
N LEU A 104 51.77 9.10 -30.48
CA LEU A 104 51.96 7.98 -31.39
C LEU A 104 53.04 8.28 -32.46
N VAL A 105 53.20 9.54 -32.84
CA VAL A 105 54.21 10.00 -33.81
C VAL A 105 55.58 10.28 -33.14
N ASP A 106 55.59 10.74 -31.89
CA ASP A 106 56.81 10.93 -31.07
C ASP A 106 57.34 9.58 -30.57
N VAL A 107 57.90 8.79 -31.49
CA VAL A 107 58.65 7.61 -31.13
C VAL A 107 59.95 8.07 -30.46
N LYS A 108 60.02 7.91 -29.13
CA LYS A 108 61.26 8.03 -28.35
C LYS A 108 61.90 6.65 -28.22
N PRO A 109 62.84 6.28 -29.09
CA PRO A 109 63.52 5.01 -28.99
C PRO A 109 64.43 5.03 -27.76
N GLU A 110 64.04 4.31 -26.72
CA GLU A 110 64.94 3.98 -25.61
C GLU A 110 65.58 2.62 -25.84
N ALA A 111 66.90 2.55 -25.66
CA ALA A 111 67.60 1.28 -25.67
C ALA A 111 67.12 0.44 -24.48
N SER A 112 66.81 -0.84 -24.73
CA SER A 112 66.41 -1.75 -23.67
C SER A 112 67.43 -1.72 -22.53
N GLU A 113 66.96 -1.60 -21.29
CA GLU A 113 67.80 -1.49 -20.08
C GLU A 113 68.86 -2.61 -20.00
N LYS A 114 68.56 -3.79 -20.54
CA LYS A 114 69.46 -4.96 -20.61
C LYS A 114 70.70 -4.77 -21.50
N ILE A 115 70.66 -3.80 -22.42
CA ILE A 115 71.75 -3.47 -23.34
C ILE A 115 72.66 -2.41 -22.72
N VAL A 116 72.10 -1.44 -22.00
CA VAL A 116 72.85 -0.34 -21.35
C VAL A 116 73.61 -0.82 -20.11
N SER A 117 73.09 -1.81 -19.38
CA SER A 117 73.75 -2.37 -18.18
C SER A 117 74.94 -3.29 -18.47
N LYS A 118 75.33 -3.49 -19.74
CA LYS A 118 76.40 -4.40 -20.17
C LYS A 118 77.56 -3.70 -20.91
N ALA A 119 77.49 -2.38 -21.08
CA ALA A 119 78.59 -1.55 -21.55
C ALA A 119 79.30 -0.91 -20.35
#